data_AF-A0A2H3T1N7-F1
#
_entry.id   AF-A0A2H3T1N7-F1
#
_cell.length_a   1.000
_cell.length_b   1.000
_cell.length_c   1.000
_cell.angle_alpha   90.00
_cell.angle_beta   90.00
_cell.angle_gamma   90.00
#
_symmetry.space_group_name_H-M   'P 1'
#
loop_
_entity.id
_entity.type
_entity.pdbx_description
1 polymer ?
#
loop_
_entity_poly.entity_id
_entity_poly.type
_entity_poly.pdbx_seq_one_letter_code
_entity_poly.pdbx_strand_id
1 'polypeptide(L)'
;MVALWLGPEANDSYAATELLCELAECNNSRTALAALINNRKRKRDWQALVDLFERDYWRRLWVVQEIFNARQVTVFCGNSAHSWDIYLQASKLLRACKVDLMRAFHLEKGRQALSLRSVTYVDCLVGFGPSTLQSLHSLHNAGSADLFSCLLLCADKLCRDPRDKLYALLGILPEKDQSQFQVNYKLDPRHVYTDIVDYLIAKTGSLDVICCASNPILTDNIHILPSWVPDWSNGSSWRKPLAWNFNRHFNASKDTKSSTYLSSRRRKLSITGIVLGTADYVGIGLEHAPSTSAYLMAFLQWYWVFTSYKSPLSDDDHESFCRTLSLNQFRYPSSTSVDVIGRTYQVFTRFLAQRYQAWKPDEILQRYIQATPEMSIDEMSQALENYFKTAMKGRKFVITTTGLFCLASDNTNANDIICVALGCSIPIILRQFGEEFKIVGDCFVDGYMYGRALDEERTGARERKEFILI
;
A
#
# COMPACT_ATOMS: atom_id res chain seq x y z
N MET A 1 6.67 4.74 -33.46
CA MET A 1 7.16 3.41 -33.09
C MET A 1 8.19 3.59 -32.00
N VAL A 2 8.07 2.88 -30.88
CA VAL A 2 9.00 2.92 -29.74
C VAL A 2 9.61 1.52 -29.58
N ALA A 3 10.93 1.47 -29.42
CA ALA A 3 11.66 0.24 -29.15
C ALA A 3 12.03 0.21 -27.67
N LEU A 4 11.50 -0.76 -26.91
CA LEU A 4 11.90 -1.00 -25.52
C LEU A 4 13.07 -1.98 -25.52
N TRP A 5 14.19 -1.62 -24.91
CA TRP A 5 15.35 -2.50 -24.78
C TRP A 5 15.49 -3.01 -23.35
N LEU A 6 15.15 -4.28 -23.13
CA LEU A 6 15.26 -4.92 -21.81
C LEU A 6 16.70 -5.26 -21.43
N GLY A 7 17.67 -5.04 -22.32
CA GLY A 7 19.06 -5.41 -22.14
C GLY A 7 19.48 -6.61 -22.99
N PRO A 8 20.77 -6.99 -22.93
CA PRO A 8 21.30 -8.15 -23.63
C PRO A 8 20.64 -9.45 -23.16
N GLU A 9 20.92 -10.54 -23.88
CA GLU A 9 20.54 -11.88 -23.46
C GLU A 9 21.28 -12.26 -22.18
N ALA A 10 20.53 -12.64 -21.15
CA ALA A 10 21.04 -13.03 -19.83
C ALA A 10 19.94 -13.78 -19.05
N ASN A 11 20.32 -14.64 -18.12
CA ASN A 11 19.38 -15.41 -17.27
C ASN A 11 18.35 -16.20 -18.09
N ASP A 12 18.79 -16.84 -19.17
CA ASP A 12 17.94 -17.59 -20.10
C ASP A 12 16.76 -16.76 -20.65
N SER A 13 16.97 -15.45 -20.86
CA SER A 13 15.89 -14.54 -21.29
C SER A 13 15.24 -14.93 -22.61
N TYR A 14 15.92 -15.70 -23.47
CA TYR A 14 15.30 -16.28 -24.66
C TYR A 14 14.17 -17.26 -24.29
N ALA A 15 14.40 -18.18 -23.35
CA ALA A 15 13.38 -19.10 -22.86
C ALA A 15 12.23 -18.35 -22.15
N ALA A 16 12.55 -17.26 -21.45
CA ALA A 16 11.54 -16.39 -20.85
C ALA A 16 10.64 -15.72 -21.90
N THR A 17 11.20 -15.23 -23.02
CA THR A 17 10.43 -14.63 -24.11
C THR A 17 9.58 -15.65 -24.87
N GLU A 18 10.06 -16.88 -25.03
CA GLU A 18 9.27 -17.98 -25.62
C GLU A 18 8.08 -18.34 -24.72
N LEU A 19 8.32 -18.51 -23.41
CA LEU A 19 7.25 -18.77 -22.45
C LEU A 19 6.22 -17.62 -22.42
N LEU A 20 6.66 -16.36 -22.56
CA LEU A 20 5.74 -15.22 -22.67
C LEU A 20 4.82 -15.31 -23.89
N CYS A 21 5.33 -15.76 -25.04
CA CYS A 21 4.53 -15.96 -26.24
C CYS A 21 3.48 -17.05 -26.02
N GLU A 22 3.87 -18.21 -25.47
CA GLU A 22 2.93 -19.30 -25.13
C GLU A 22 1.86 -18.86 -24.12
N LEU A 23 2.24 -18.04 -23.12
CA LEU A 23 1.29 -17.48 -22.15
C LEU A 23 0.29 -16.51 -22.80
N ALA A 24 0.71 -15.72 -23.79
CA ALA A 24 -0.19 -14.85 -24.53
C ALA A 24 -1.19 -15.66 -25.38
N GLU A 25 -0.73 -16.75 -26.00
CA GLU A 25 -1.55 -17.65 -26.81
C GLU A 25 -2.61 -18.43 -26.00
N CYS A 26 -2.45 -18.52 -24.68
CA CYS A 26 -3.40 -19.19 -23.80
C CYS A 26 -4.80 -18.53 -23.79
N ASN A 27 -4.97 -17.29 -24.31
CA ASN A 27 -6.27 -16.63 -24.46
C ASN A 27 -7.14 -16.63 -23.17
N ASN A 28 -6.52 -16.38 -22.01
CA ASN A 28 -7.17 -16.44 -20.67
C ASN A 28 -7.67 -17.84 -20.24
N SER A 29 -7.22 -18.92 -20.89
CA SER A 29 -7.57 -20.29 -20.51
C SER A 29 -6.77 -20.78 -19.29
N ARG A 30 -7.48 -21.02 -18.18
CA ARG A 30 -6.88 -21.57 -16.95
C ARG A 30 -6.32 -22.98 -17.15
N THR A 31 -6.93 -23.78 -18.02
CA THR A 31 -6.48 -25.16 -18.29
C THR A 31 -5.18 -25.17 -19.07
N ALA A 32 -5.01 -24.27 -20.04
CA ALA A 32 -3.77 -24.11 -20.80
C ALA A 32 -2.63 -23.66 -19.87
N LEU A 33 -2.89 -22.68 -18.99
CA LEU A 33 -1.92 -22.25 -17.99
C LEU A 33 -1.52 -23.39 -17.04
N ALA A 34 -2.50 -24.17 -16.55
CA ALA A 34 -2.22 -25.32 -15.69
C ALA A 34 -1.33 -26.36 -16.37
N ALA A 35 -1.49 -26.57 -17.68
CA ALA A 35 -0.62 -27.47 -18.45
C ALA A 35 0.83 -26.95 -18.51
N LEU A 36 1.03 -25.64 -18.70
CA LEU A 36 2.36 -25.00 -18.71
C LEU A 36 3.03 -25.07 -17.33
N ILE A 37 2.27 -24.83 -16.25
CA ILE A 37 2.79 -24.85 -14.89
C ILE A 37 3.18 -26.27 -14.46
N ASN A 38 2.32 -27.26 -14.75
CA ASN A 38 2.56 -28.65 -14.33
C ASN A 38 3.66 -29.36 -15.14
N ASN A 39 4.13 -28.76 -16.22
CA ASN A 39 5.22 -29.29 -17.02
C ASN A 39 6.58 -29.08 -16.33
N ARG A 40 7.08 -30.12 -15.65
CA ARG A 40 8.36 -30.09 -14.93
C ARG A 40 9.57 -29.66 -15.79
N LYS A 41 9.52 -29.84 -17.12
CA LYS A 41 10.60 -29.40 -18.02
C LYS A 41 10.71 -27.87 -18.11
N ARG A 42 9.61 -27.15 -17.82
CA ARG A 42 9.51 -25.68 -17.88
C ARG A 42 10.00 -24.97 -16.62
N LYS A 43 10.51 -25.70 -15.61
CA LYS A 43 10.93 -25.09 -14.34
C LYS A 43 11.98 -23.98 -14.54
N ARG A 44 12.90 -24.15 -15.50
CA ARG A 44 13.89 -23.12 -15.86
C ARG A 44 13.24 -21.91 -16.52
N ASP A 45 12.32 -22.13 -17.45
CA ASP A 45 11.59 -21.07 -18.16
C ASP A 45 10.83 -20.15 -17.18
N TRP A 46 10.21 -20.72 -16.14
CA TRP A 46 9.54 -19.93 -15.10
C TRP A 46 10.51 -19.07 -14.26
N GLN A 47 11.68 -19.61 -13.89
CA GLN A 47 12.73 -18.81 -13.23
C GLN A 47 13.26 -17.71 -14.17
N ALA A 48 13.49 -18.03 -15.45
CA ALA A 48 13.93 -17.06 -16.45
C ALA A 48 12.91 -15.92 -16.62
N LEU A 49 11.61 -16.24 -16.58
CA LEU A 49 10.55 -15.24 -16.63
C LEU A 49 10.52 -14.36 -15.38
N VAL A 50 10.71 -14.94 -14.20
CA VAL A 50 10.88 -14.18 -12.95
C VAL A 50 12.07 -13.23 -13.07
N ASP A 51 13.24 -13.72 -13.51
CA ASP A 51 14.44 -12.90 -13.68
C ASP A 51 14.24 -11.77 -14.70
N LEU A 52 13.51 -12.04 -15.80
CA LEU A 52 13.16 -11.05 -16.81
C LEU A 52 12.26 -9.94 -16.25
N PHE A 53 11.29 -10.29 -15.39
CA PHE A 53 10.38 -9.33 -14.75
C PHE A 53 11.05 -8.51 -13.64
N GLU A 54 12.14 -9.02 -13.06
CA GLU A 54 12.94 -8.34 -12.04
C GLU A 54 13.97 -7.34 -12.61
N ARG A 55 14.15 -7.30 -13.94
CA ARG A 55 15.09 -6.37 -14.58
C ARG A 55 14.76 -4.92 -14.21
N ASP A 56 15.78 -4.14 -13.85
CA ASP A 56 15.62 -2.76 -13.43
C ASP A 56 15.00 -1.84 -14.50
N TYR A 57 15.03 -2.26 -15.77
CA TYR A 57 14.34 -1.59 -16.86
C TYR A 57 12.88 -1.26 -16.50
N TRP A 58 12.14 -2.24 -15.98
CA TRP A 58 10.72 -2.09 -15.63
C TRP A 58 10.44 -1.08 -14.53
N ARG A 59 11.47 -0.76 -13.75
CA ARG A 59 11.37 0.18 -12.64
C ARG A 59 11.61 1.61 -13.09
N ARG A 60 12.18 1.86 -14.27
CA ARG A 60 12.48 3.22 -14.73
C ARG A 60 11.19 4.02 -14.91
N LEU A 61 11.14 5.22 -14.33
CA LEU A 61 9.98 6.10 -14.44
C LEU A 61 9.74 6.58 -15.88
N TRP A 62 10.81 6.95 -16.59
CA TRP A 62 10.72 7.44 -17.97
C TRP A 62 10.09 6.45 -18.95
N VAL A 63 10.23 5.15 -18.71
CA VAL A 63 9.60 4.10 -19.52
C VAL A 63 8.08 4.21 -19.51
N VAL A 64 7.49 4.77 -18.45
CA VAL A 64 6.05 5.02 -18.39
C VAL A 64 5.62 5.93 -19.54
N GLN A 65 6.26 7.09 -19.69
CA GLN A 65 5.94 8.06 -20.73
C GLN A 65 6.25 7.50 -22.13
N GLU A 66 7.37 6.76 -22.27
CA GLU A 66 7.78 6.13 -23.53
C GLU A 66 6.72 5.18 -24.06
N ILE A 67 6.14 4.33 -23.20
CA ILE A 67 5.10 3.38 -23.59
C ILE A 67 3.77 4.09 -23.77
N PHE A 68 3.43 4.97 -22.84
CA PHE A 68 2.15 5.66 -22.82
C PHE A 68 1.91 6.49 -24.09
N ASN A 69 2.94 7.20 -24.57
CA ASN A 69 2.84 8.04 -25.77
C ASN A 69 3.11 7.28 -27.08
N ALA A 70 3.39 5.98 -27.01
CA ALA A 70 3.71 5.19 -28.19
C ALA A 70 2.46 4.73 -28.92
N ARG A 71 2.44 4.92 -30.25
CA ARG A 71 1.43 4.30 -31.12
C ARG A 71 1.66 2.80 -31.35
N GLN A 72 2.92 2.37 -31.29
CA GLN A 72 3.34 0.99 -31.50
C GLN A 72 4.62 0.77 -30.72
N VAL A 73 4.67 -0.34 -29.98
CA VAL A 73 5.77 -0.69 -29.08
C VAL A 73 6.28 -2.09 -29.42
N THR A 74 7.59 -2.18 -29.67
CA THR A 74 8.29 -3.46 -29.84
C THR A 74 9.29 -3.63 -28.70
N VAL A 75 9.25 -4.78 -28.04
CA VAL A 75 10.13 -5.11 -26.92
C VAL A 75 11.25 -6.00 -27.42
N PHE A 76 12.47 -5.56 -27.18
CA PHE A 76 13.70 -6.22 -27.55
C PHE A 76 14.43 -6.73 -26.30
N CYS A 77 14.95 -7.95 -26.37
CA CYS A 77 15.76 -8.57 -25.33
C CYS A 77 16.78 -9.49 -25.98
N GLY A 78 18.06 -9.12 -25.95
CA GLY A 78 19.06 -9.80 -26.79
C GLY A 78 18.67 -9.75 -28.26
N ASN A 79 18.54 -10.93 -28.89
CA ASN A 79 18.12 -11.06 -30.29
C ASN A 79 16.60 -11.23 -30.46
N SER A 80 15.84 -11.39 -29.37
CA SER A 80 14.38 -11.55 -29.40
C SER A 80 13.69 -10.20 -29.58
N ALA A 81 12.64 -10.16 -30.39
CA ALA A 81 11.82 -8.97 -30.64
C ALA A 81 10.34 -9.35 -30.72
N HIS A 82 9.52 -8.83 -29.80
CA HIS A 82 8.10 -9.18 -29.70
C HIS A 82 7.22 -7.92 -29.52
N SER A 83 5.97 -7.99 -29.96
CA SER A 83 5.00 -6.90 -29.71
C SER A 83 4.73 -6.73 -28.22
N TRP A 84 4.52 -5.49 -27.77
CA TRP A 84 4.08 -5.19 -26.41
C TRP A 84 2.78 -5.91 -26.02
N ASP A 85 1.89 -6.20 -26.97
CA ASP A 85 0.64 -6.92 -26.73
C ASP A 85 0.86 -8.31 -26.11
N ILE A 86 1.95 -9.00 -26.49
CA ILE A 86 2.31 -10.31 -25.91
C ILE A 86 2.57 -10.18 -24.41
N TYR A 87 3.35 -9.17 -24.02
CA TYR A 87 3.65 -8.88 -22.61
C TYR A 87 2.39 -8.50 -21.83
N LEU A 88 1.50 -7.72 -22.45
CA LEU A 88 0.23 -7.31 -21.84
C LEU A 88 -0.70 -8.51 -21.60
N GLN A 89 -0.88 -9.37 -22.60
CA GLN A 89 -1.75 -10.55 -22.52
C GLN A 89 -1.24 -11.54 -21.48
N ALA A 90 0.05 -11.88 -21.54
CA ALA A 90 0.67 -12.79 -20.56
C ALA A 90 0.53 -12.26 -19.12
N SER A 91 0.80 -10.97 -18.90
CA SER A 91 0.68 -10.39 -17.56
C SER A 91 -0.77 -10.30 -17.06
N LYS A 92 -1.75 -10.07 -17.94
CA LYS A 92 -3.18 -10.15 -17.59
C LYS A 92 -3.57 -11.56 -17.14
N LEU A 93 -3.14 -12.59 -17.88
CA LEU A 93 -3.37 -14.00 -17.54
C LEU A 93 -2.75 -14.35 -16.18
N LEU A 94 -1.47 -14.02 -15.97
CA LEU A 94 -0.78 -14.29 -14.71
C LEU A 94 -1.51 -13.67 -13.52
N ARG A 95 -1.96 -12.41 -13.65
CA ARG A 95 -2.74 -11.73 -12.61
C ARG A 95 -4.09 -12.39 -12.35
N ALA A 96 -4.82 -12.76 -13.42
CA ALA A 96 -6.12 -13.43 -13.31
C ALA A 96 -6.02 -14.83 -12.66
N CYS A 97 -4.85 -15.48 -12.76
CA CYS A 97 -4.58 -16.81 -12.24
C CYS A 97 -3.65 -16.83 -11.02
N LYS A 98 -3.54 -15.72 -10.28
CA LYS A 98 -2.67 -15.62 -9.07
C LYS A 98 -2.87 -16.81 -8.12
N VAL A 99 -4.11 -17.20 -7.87
CA VAL A 99 -4.45 -18.31 -6.95
C VAL A 99 -3.93 -19.65 -7.46
N ASP A 100 -4.07 -19.92 -8.75
CA ASP A 100 -3.59 -21.16 -9.37
C ASP A 100 -2.06 -21.24 -9.36
N LEU A 101 -1.39 -20.11 -9.59
CA LEU A 101 0.06 -19.98 -9.47
C LEU A 101 0.53 -20.23 -8.02
N MET A 102 -0.13 -19.64 -7.02
CA MET A 102 0.18 -19.89 -5.60
C MET A 102 0.12 -21.38 -5.28
N ARG A 103 -0.99 -22.05 -5.64
CA ARG A 103 -1.14 -23.50 -5.40
C ARG A 103 -0.02 -24.30 -6.01
N ALA A 104 0.34 -24.01 -7.26
CA ALA A 104 1.34 -24.78 -7.97
C ALA A 104 2.77 -24.59 -7.44
N PHE A 105 3.17 -23.34 -7.17
CA PHE A 105 4.52 -23.04 -6.69
C PHE A 105 4.73 -23.36 -5.19
N HIS A 106 3.67 -23.61 -4.41
CA HIS A 106 3.76 -24.03 -3.01
C HIS A 106 4.00 -25.54 -2.80
N LEU A 107 3.85 -26.38 -3.84
CA LEU A 107 3.83 -27.85 -3.69
C LEU A 107 5.21 -28.53 -3.59
N GLU A 108 6.34 -27.87 -3.89
CA GLU A 108 7.65 -28.54 -3.90
C GLU A 108 8.40 -28.56 -2.54
N LYS A 109 7.77 -29.05 -1.46
CA LYS A 109 8.36 -29.28 -0.10
C LYS A 109 8.25 -28.10 0.89
N GLY A 110 7.17 -27.32 0.86
CA GLY A 110 6.89 -26.31 1.90
C GLY A 110 7.86 -25.13 1.94
N ARG A 111 8.77 -25.01 0.96
CA ARG A 111 9.61 -23.83 0.72
C ARG A 111 9.11 -23.14 -0.55
N GLN A 112 8.78 -21.86 -0.45
CA GLN A 112 8.44 -21.03 -1.59
C GLN A 112 9.69 -20.76 -2.41
N ALA A 113 9.61 -20.91 -3.73
CA ALA A 113 10.66 -20.42 -4.62
C ALA A 113 10.70 -18.89 -4.53
N LEU A 114 11.87 -18.36 -4.17
CA LEU A 114 12.12 -16.94 -4.02
C LEU A 114 12.92 -16.43 -5.21
N SER A 115 12.54 -15.24 -5.65
CA SER A 115 13.26 -14.43 -6.64
C SER A 115 14.56 -13.86 -6.05
N LEU A 116 15.37 -13.18 -6.89
CA LEU A 116 16.61 -12.53 -6.44
C LEU A 116 16.32 -11.44 -5.40
N ARG A 117 15.13 -10.84 -5.43
CA ARG A 117 14.71 -9.80 -4.47
C ARG A 117 13.99 -10.37 -3.24
N SER A 118 14.11 -11.67 -2.98
CA SER A 118 13.49 -12.35 -1.84
C SER A 118 11.95 -12.25 -1.80
N VAL A 119 11.30 -11.96 -2.93
CA VAL A 119 9.83 -12.08 -3.08
C VAL A 119 9.46 -13.42 -3.69
N THR A 120 8.23 -13.89 -3.45
CA THR A 120 7.77 -15.14 -4.06
C THR A 120 7.74 -15.01 -5.59
N TYR A 121 7.93 -16.12 -6.30
CA TYR A 121 7.77 -16.12 -7.76
C TYR A 121 6.41 -15.55 -8.19
N VAL A 122 5.34 -15.89 -7.47
CA VAL A 122 3.99 -15.45 -7.81
C VAL A 122 3.84 -13.93 -7.67
N ASP A 123 4.38 -13.35 -6.60
CA ASP A 123 4.32 -11.90 -6.41
C ASP A 123 5.16 -11.17 -7.46
N CYS A 124 6.30 -11.73 -7.87
CA CYS A 124 7.09 -11.20 -8.98
C CYS A 124 6.31 -11.27 -10.31
N LEU A 125 5.79 -12.45 -10.68
CA LEU A 125 5.07 -12.68 -11.94
C LEU A 125 3.80 -11.81 -12.07
N VAL A 126 3.12 -11.56 -10.96
CA VAL A 126 1.85 -10.79 -10.96
C VAL A 126 2.07 -9.28 -10.74
N GLY A 127 3.13 -8.91 -10.02
CA GLY A 127 3.37 -7.54 -9.56
C GLY A 127 4.53 -6.81 -10.24
N PHE A 128 5.47 -7.50 -10.89
CA PHE A 128 6.64 -6.90 -11.54
C PHE A 128 6.55 -6.97 -13.08
N GLY A 129 7.61 -6.54 -13.77
CA GLY A 129 7.66 -6.55 -15.22
C GLY A 129 6.60 -5.62 -15.86
N PRO A 130 5.91 -6.08 -16.93
CA PRO A 130 4.96 -5.26 -17.68
C PRO A 130 3.71 -4.88 -16.85
N SER A 131 3.40 -5.66 -15.81
CA SER A 131 2.26 -5.41 -14.91
C SER A 131 2.31 -4.01 -14.27
N THR A 132 3.52 -3.50 -14.00
CA THR A 132 3.80 -2.19 -13.39
C THR A 132 3.48 -0.99 -14.30
N LEU A 133 3.20 -1.22 -15.59
CA LEU A 133 2.95 -0.19 -16.60
C LEU A 133 1.48 -0.22 -17.09
N GLN A 134 0.77 -1.31 -16.83
CA GLN A 134 -0.61 -1.52 -17.27
C GLN A 134 -1.61 -0.59 -16.57
N SER A 135 -1.47 -0.41 -15.25
CA SER A 135 -2.44 0.33 -14.45
C SER A 135 -2.63 1.79 -14.90
N LEU A 136 -1.57 2.41 -15.44
CA LEU A 136 -1.61 3.78 -15.93
C LEU A 136 -2.39 3.93 -17.23
N HIS A 137 -2.27 2.95 -18.13
CA HIS A 137 -3.06 2.93 -19.37
C HIS A 137 -4.56 2.81 -19.07
N SER A 138 -4.91 1.98 -18.09
CA SER A 138 -6.31 1.82 -17.65
C SER A 138 -6.88 3.11 -17.05
N LEU A 139 -6.13 3.81 -16.19
CA LEU A 139 -6.59 5.09 -15.61
C LEU A 139 -6.79 6.18 -16.66
N HIS A 140 -5.87 6.29 -17.62
CA HIS A 140 -5.97 7.31 -18.65
C HIS A 140 -7.14 7.04 -19.60
N ASN A 141 -7.33 5.79 -20.04
CA ASN A 141 -8.45 5.43 -20.88
C ASN A 141 -9.81 5.66 -20.19
N ALA A 142 -9.83 5.63 -18.85
CA ALA A 142 -11.00 5.99 -18.05
C ALA A 142 -11.20 7.51 -17.89
N GLY A 143 -10.31 8.36 -18.43
CA GLY A 143 -10.35 9.82 -18.28
C GLY A 143 -9.93 10.33 -16.90
N SER A 144 -9.33 9.47 -16.06
CA SER A 144 -9.09 9.71 -14.63
C SER A 144 -7.61 9.81 -14.26
N ALA A 145 -6.73 10.06 -15.23
CA ALA A 145 -5.29 10.23 -14.97
C ALA A 145 -5.01 11.62 -14.34
N ASP A 146 -5.27 11.75 -13.05
CA ASP A 146 -4.84 12.92 -12.27
C ASP A 146 -3.41 12.73 -11.74
N LEU A 147 -2.73 13.85 -11.47
CA LEU A 147 -1.34 13.86 -11.01
C LEU A 147 -1.13 13.03 -9.74
N PHE A 148 -2.06 13.07 -8.79
CA PHE A 148 -1.91 12.34 -7.53
C PHE A 148 -1.98 10.82 -7.77
N SER A 149 -2.95 10.35 -8.55
CA SER A 149 -3.03 8.95 -8.96
C SER A 149 -1.79 8.48 -9.74
N CYS A 150 -1.26 9.31 -10.64
CA CYS A 150 -0.03 9.01 -11.37
C CYS A 150 1.18 8.88 -10.44
N LEU A 151 1.33 9.80 -9.48
CA LEU A 151 2.40 9.74 -8.47
C LEU A 151 2.31 8.45 -7.64
N LEU A 152 1.10 8.08 -7.20
CA LEU A 152 0.88 6.87 -6.40
C LEU A 152 1.16 5.58 -7.19
N LEU A 153 0.71 5.49 -8.44
CA LEU A 153 1.02 4.34 -9.29
C LEU A 153 2.50 4.23 -9.65
N CYS A 154 3.22 5.35 -9.69
CA CYS A 154 4.64 5.40 -10.03
C CYS A 154 5.55 5.54 -8.81
N ALA A 155 5.04 5.29 -7.60
CA ALA A 155 5.78 5.52 -6.37
C ALA A 155 7.09 4.72 -6.29
N ASP A 156 7.03 3.46 -6.70
CA ASP A 156 8.11 2.48 -6.71
C ASP A 156 9.03 2.56 -7.94
N LYS A 157 8.69 3.42 -8.92
CA LYS A 157 9.50 3.66 -10.11
C LYS A 157 10.76 4.47 -9.77
N LEU A 158 11.90 4.07 -10.30
CA LEU A 158 13.20 4.71 -10.12
C LEU A 158 13.40 5.88 -11.09
N CYS A 159 14.00 6.93 -10.57
CA CYS A 159 14.55 8.06 -11.31
C CYS A 159 15.96 8.34 -10.81
N ARG A 160 16.86 8.76 -11.70
CA ARG A 160 18.21 9.19 -11.30
C ARG A 160 18.18 10.60 -10.74
N ASP A 161 17.42 11.49 -11.37
CA ASP A 161 17.16 12.83 -10.87
C ASP A 161 15.86 12.81 -10.05
N PRO A 162 15.85 13.27 -8.79
CA PRO A 162 14.65 13.29 -7.96
C PRO A 162 13.49 14.10 -8.57
N ARG A 163 13.78 15.12 -9.40
CA ARG A 163 12.76 15.98 -10.01
C ARG A 163 11.99 15.28 -11.13
N ASP A 164 12.56 14.22 -11.70
CA ASP A 164 11.89 13.41 -12.73
C ASP A 164 10.62 12.75 -12.20
N LYS A 165 10.45 12.63 -10.88
CA LYS A 165 9.18 12.19 -10.26
C LYS A 165 7.98 13.00 -10.74
N LEU A 166 8.17 14.28 -11.02
CA LEU A 166 7.17 15.10 -11.70
C LEU A 166 7.40 15.11 -13.22
N TYR A 167 8.61 15.42 -13.67
CA TYR A 167 8.84 15.76 -15.08
C TYR A 167 8.58 14.59 -16.04
N ALA A 168 8.88 13.36 -15.63
CA ALA A 168 8.59 12.18 -16.44
C ALA A 168 7.07 11.85 -16.48
N LEU A 169 6.28 12.39 -15.56
CA LEU A 169 4.82 12.21 -15.54
C LEU A 169 4.08 13.29 -16.32
N LEU A 170 4.66 14.47 -16.53
CA LEU A 170 3.99 15.58 -17.24
C LEU A 170 3.44 15.14 -18.60
N GLY A 171 4.20 14.37 -19.37
CA GLY A 171 3.76 13.89 -20.69
C GLY A 171 2.62 12.87 -20.68
N ILE A 172 2.04 12.54 -19.52
CA ILE A 172 0.90 11.62 -19.35
C ILE A 172 -0.34 12.38 -18.84
N LEU A 173 -0.13 13.53 -18.20
CA LEU A 173 -1.20 14.32 -17.59
C LEU A 173 -2.03 15.06 -18.65
N PRO A 174 -3.26 15.50 -18.33
CA PRO A 174 -4.01 16.42 -19.18
C PRO A 174 -3.27 17.75 -19.41
N GLU A 175 -3.40 18.35 -20.59
CA GLU A 175 -2.70 19.60 -20.99
C GLU A 175 -2.88 20.76 -19.98
N LYS A 176 -4.10 20.90 -19.43
CA LYS A 176 -4.41 21.87 -18.37
C LYS A 176 -3.53 21.74 -17.12
N ASP A 177 -3.09 20.52 -16.81
CA ASP A 177 -2.27 20.22 -15.65
C ASP A 177 -0.79 20.35 -16.00
N GLN A 178 -0.40 19.96 -17.22
CA GLN A 178 0.96 20.13 -17.74
C GLN A 178 1.41 21.59 -17.70
N SER A 179 0.54 22.51 -18.15
CA SER A 179 0.84 23.95 -18.23
C SER A 179 1.13 24.63 -16.88
N GLN A 180 0.78 23.98 -15.77
CA GLN A 180 1.04 24.50 -14.41
C GLN A 180 2.49 24.29 -13.98
N PHE A 181 3.23 23.41 -14.66
CA PHE A 181 4.60 23.05 -14.30
C PHE A 181 5.56 23.35 -15.44
N GLN A 182 6.58 24.16 -15.17
CA GLN A 182 7.70 24.36 -16.09
C GLN A 182 8.87 23.45 -15.71
N VAL A 183 9.38 22.69 -16.70
CA VAL A 183 10.55 21.83 -16.50
C VAL A 183 11.78 22.70 -16.25
N ASN A 184 12.36 22.60 -15.05
CA ASN A 184 13.50 23.41 -14.65
C ASN A 184 14.45 22.67 -13.70
N TYR A 185 15.48 22.05 -14.28
CA TYR A 185 16.54 21.35 -13.54
C TYR A 185 17.51 22.26 -12.78
N LYS A 186 17.27 23.58 -12.72
CA LYS A 186 18.01 24.49 -11.84
C LYS A 186 17.37 24.60 -10.45
N LEU A 187 16.12 24.13 -10.28
CA LEU A 187 15.43 24.15 -8.99
C LEU A 187 15.92 23.03 -8.07
N ASP A 188 15.94 23.32 -6.76
CA ASP A 188 16.14 22.30 -5.71
C ASP A 188 14.91 21.36 -5.68
N PRO A 189 15.07 20.05 -5.47
CA PRO A 189 13.96 19.09 -5.46
C PRO A 189 12.83 19.49 -4.50
N ARG A 190 13.18 20.13 -3.37
CA ARG A 190 12.21 20.71 -2.45
C ARG A 190 11.21 21.65 -3.08
N HIS A 191 11.65 22.54 -3.97
CA HIS A 191 10.74 23.50 -4.62
C HIS A 191 9.77 22.74 -5.51
N VAL A 192 10.28 21.82 -6.32
CA VAL A 192 9.45 20.99 -7.22
C VAL A 192 8.43 20.18 -6.41
N TYR A 193 8.84 19.58 -5.31
CA TYR A 193 7.97 18.76 -4.47
C TYR A 193 6.93 19.60 -3.72
N THR A 194 7.32 20.77 -3.24
CA THR A 194 6.39 21.71 -2.60
C THR A 194 5.35 22.22 -3.60
N ASP A 195 5.75 22.51 -4.83
CA ASP A 195 4.85 22.97 -5.90
C ASP A 195 3.83 21.89 -6.28
N ILE A 196 4.21 20.61 -6.27
CA ILE A 196 3.27 19.49 -6.47
C ILE A 196 2.18 19.51 -5.39
N VAL A 197 2.57 19.62 -4.12
CA VAL A 197 1.62 19.61 -3.00
C VAL A 197 0.70 20.84 -3.07
N ASP A 198 1.26 22.03 -3.27
CA ASP A 198 0.50 23.29 -3.41
C ASP A 198 -0.53 23.18 -4.55
N TYR A 199 -0.09 22.72 -5.72
CA TYR A 199 -0.97 22.51 -6.87
C TYR A 199 -2.09 21.49 -6.58
N LEU A 200 -1.78 20.35 -5.97
CA LEU A 200 -2.77 19.30 -5.68
C LEU A 200 -3.83 19.80 -4.69
N ILE A 201 -3.40 20.49 -3.62
CA ILE A 201 -4.31 21.08 -2.64
C ILE A 201 -5.18 22.15 -3.29
N ALA A 202 -4.59 23.07 -4.05
CA ALA A 202 -5.32 24.16 -4.70
C ALA A 202 -6.36 23.64 -5.71
N LYS A 203 -6.01 22.59 -6.47
CA LYS A 203 -6.90 22.03 -7.50
C LYS A 203 -8.03 21.18 -6.92
N THR A 204 -7.76 20.38 -5.90
CA THR A 204 -8.71 19.37 -5.41
C THR A 204 -9.43 19.80 -4.14
N GLY A 205 -8.82 20.68 -3.33
CA GLY A 205 -9.23 20.93 -1.95
C GLY A 205 -9.01 19.73 -1.02
N SER A 206 -8.31 18.68 -1.49
CA SER A 206 -7.94 17.51 -0.71
C SER A 206 -6.55 17.67 -0.11
N LEU A 207 -6.40 17.19 1.12
CA LEU A 207 -5.13 17.10 1.83
C LEU A 207 -4.50 15.70 1.71
N ASP A 208 -5.09 14.74 0.99
CA ASP A 208 -4.61 13.35 0.96
C ASP A 208 -3.13 13.20 0.54
N VAL A 209 -2.60 14.17 -0.21
CA VAL A 209 -1.18 14.21 -0.57
C VAL A 209 -0.25 14.29 0.65
N ILE A 210 -0.67 14.92 1.76
CA ILE A 210 0.17 15.01 2.96
C ILE A 210 0.27 13.67 3.70
N CYS A 211 -0.73 12.79 3.56
CA CYS A 211 -0.70 11.43 4.14
C CYS A 211 0.47 10.60 3.58
N CYS A 212 0.93 10.93 2.37
CA CYS A 212 2.09 10.33 1.76
C CYS A 212 3.42 10.70 2.44
N ALA A 213 3.45 11.78 3.24
CA ALA A 213 4.65 12.35 3.83
C ALA A 213 5.09 11.67 5.14
N SER A 214 4.77 10.39 5.30
CA SER A 214 5.18 9.54 6.43
C SER A 214 6.69 9.20 6.35
N ASN A 215 7.56 10.20 6.30
CA ASN A 215 9.00 10.01 6.23
C ASN A 215 9.50 9.44 7.57
N PRO A 216 10.29 8.35 7.59
CA PRO A 216 10.96 7.91 8.81
C PRO A 216 11.80 9.06 9.35
N ILE A 217 11.61 9.38 10.63
CA ILE A 217 12.31 10.49 11.32
C ILE A 217 13.85 10.32 11.28
N LEU A 218 14.30 9.09 11.02
CA LEU A 218 15.70 8.67 11.05
C LEU A 218 16.46 8.82 9.73
N THR A 219 15.79 9.13 8.62
CA THR A 219 16.52 9.48 7.38
C THR A 219 16.70 10.98 7.36
N ASP A 220 17.96 11.43 7.45
CA ASP A 220 18.33 12.79 7.10
C ASP A 220 17.63 13.15 5.79
N ASN A 221 16.63 14.02 5.88
CA ASN A 221 15.93 14.50 4.71
C ASN A 221 16.93 15.32 3.91
N ILE A 222 17.60 14.68 2.94
CA ILE A 222 18.68 15.26 2.12
C ILE A 222 18.21 16.56 1.47
N HIS A 223 16.91 16.67 1.19
CA HIS A 223 16.28 17.81 0.55
C HIS A 223 15.71 18.84 1.54
N ILE A 224 15.76 18.57 2.85
CA ILE A 224 15.27 19.45 3.93
C ILE A 224 13.83 19.90 3.62
N LEU A 225 12.97 18.93 3.29
CA LEU A 225 11.56 19.15 2.99
C LEU A 225 10.78 19.45 4.28
N PRO A 226 9.75 20.30 4.21
CA PRO A 226 8.74 20.38 5.26
C PRO A 226 8.11 19.00 5.52
N SER A 227 7.67 18.72 6.74
CA SER A 227 7.14 17.39 7.07
C SER A 227 5.91 17.02 6.23
N TRP A 228 5.09 17.99 5.84
CA TRP A 228 3.89 17.80 5.03
C TRP A 228 4.16 17.58 3.53
N VAL A 229 5.42 17.66 3.09
CA VAL A 229 5.82 17.40 1.70
C VAL A 229 6.40 15.98 1.60
N PRO A 230 5.79 15.08 0.81
CA PRO A 230 6.34 13.75 0.60
C PRO A 230 7.72 13.80 -0.06
N ASP A 231 8.64 12.95 0.40
CA ASP A 231 9.92 12.79 -0.27
C ASP A 231 9.82 11.76 -1.40
N TRP A 232 9.57 12.23 -2.62
CA TRP A 232 9.49 11.36 -3.79
C TRP A 232 10.83 10.83 -4.28
N SER A 233 11.97 11.32 -3.77
CA SER A 233 13.29 10.97 -4.29
C SER A 233 13.69 9.51 -4.04
N ASN A 234 13.17 8.92 -2.97
CA ASN A 234 13.49 7.56 -2.55
C ASN A 234 12.20 6.72 -2.46
N GLY A 235 12.15 5.61 -3.21
CA GLY A 235 10.99 4.70 -3.19
C GLY A 235 10.72 4.02 -1.85
N SER A 236 11.61 4.18 -0.86
CA SER A 236 11.44 3.70 0.51
C SER A 236 11.06 4.78 1.54
N SER A 237 11.15 6.08 1.19
CA SER A 237 10.93 7.19 2.13
C SER A 237 9.47 7.62 2.25
N TRP A 238 8.68 7.52 1.18
CA TRP A 238 7.28 7.96 1.19
C TRP A 238 6.30 6.79 0.96
N ARG A 239 5.12 6.86 1.57
CA ARG A 239 4.18 5.73 1.62
C ARG A 239 2.93 6.02 0.80
N LYS A 240 2.38 4.98 0.17
CA LYS A 240 1.01 5.03 -0.32
C LYS A 240 0.08 5.21 0.89
N PRO A 241 -0.85 6.17 0.85
CA PRO A 241 -1.80 6.36 1.94
C PRO A 241 -2.57 5.08 2.21
N LEU A 242 -3.01 4.91 3.45
CA LEU A 242 -3.82 3.75 3.87
C LEU A 242 -5.01 3.55 2.93
N ALA A 243 -5.68 4.63 2.52
CA ALA A 243 -6.83 4.58 1.61
C ALA A 243 -6.51 4.00 0.21
N TRP A 244 -5.26 4.05 -0.24
CA TRP A 244 -4.92 3.63 -1.60
C TRP A 244 -4.81 2.12 -1.78
N ASN A 245 -4.38 1.40 -0.74
CA ASN A 245 -4.11 -0.03 -0.85
C ASN A 245 -5.37 -0.91 -0.78
N PHE A 246 -6.55 -0.31 -0.58
CA PHE A 246 -7.77 -1.03 -0.25
C PHE A 246 -8.93 -0.61 -1.14
N ASN A 247 -9.77 -1.58 -1.51
CA ASN A 247 -10.90 -1.41 -2.42
C ASN A 247 -12.10 -0.68 -1.77
N ARG A 248 -11.82 0.26 -0.85
CA ARG A 248 -12.81 1.12 -0.17
C ARG A 248 -12.35 2.57 -0.22
N HIS A 249 -13.26 3.43 -0.64
CA HIS A 249 -13.13 4.88 -0.50
C HIS A 249 -13.43 5.27 0.96
N PHE A 250 -12.39 5.36 1.80
CA PHE A 250 -12.55 6.03 3.10
C PHE A 250 -12.90 7.50 2.86
N ASN A 251 -13.69 8.06 3.78
CA ASN A 251 -14.16 9.43 3.67
C ASN A 251 -14.33 10.06 5.06
N ALA A 252 -13.23 10.10 5.81
CA ALA A 252 -13.19 10.53 7.21
C ALA A 252 -13.66 11.98 7.40
N SER A 253 -13.40 12.86 6.44
CA SER A 253 -13.81 14.27 6.47
C SER A 253 -15.00 14.60 5.53
N LYS A 254 -15.74 13.59 5.05
CA LYS A 254 -16.89 13.74 4.11
C LYS A 254 -16.53 14.71 2.96
N ASP A 255 -17.44 15.59 2.58
CA ASP A 255 -17.27 16.56 1.49
C ASP A 255 -16.55 17.85 1.95
N THR A 256 -15.90 17.86 3.12
CA THR A 256 -15.17 19.04 3.56
C THR A 256 -13.96 19.27 2.66
N LYS A 257 -13.71 20.55 2.33
CA LYS A 257 -12.50 20.97 1.65
C LYS A 257 -11.51 21.52 2.66
N SER A 258 -10.24 21.39 2.32
CA SER A 258 -9.15 21.93 3.11
C SER A 258 -9.26 23.47 3.17
N SER A 259 -9.27 24.03 4.38
CA SER A 259 -9.01 25.45 4.60
C SER A 259 -7.52 25.59 4.91
N THR A 260 -6.71 25.87 3.89
CA THR A 260 -5.26 25.91 4.02
C THR A 260 -4.69 27.30 3.81
N TYR A 261 -3.60 27.58 4.52
CA TYR A 261 -2.77 28.75 4.28
C TYR A 261 -1.31 28.31 4.18
N LEU A 262 -0.69 28.56 3.03
CA LEU A 262 0.76 28.41 2.88
C LEU A 262 1.45 29.73 3.23
N SER A 263 2.44 29.66 4.10
CA SER A 263 3.32 30.81 4.42
C SER A 263 4.02 31.36 3.17
N SER A 264 4.47 32.62 3.20
CA SER A 264 5.14 33.30 2.07
C SER A 264 6.38 32.59 1.52
N ARG A 265 7.04 31.74 2.33
CA ARG A 265 8.18 30.90 1.91
C ARG A 265 7.81 29.43 1.70
N ARG A 266 6.52 29.09 1.72
CA ARG A 266 5.97 27.73 1.59
C ARG A 266 6.66 26.69 2.49
N ARG A 267 7.07 27.11 3.69
CA ARG A 267 7.65 26.22 4.71
C ARG A 267 6.60 25.72 5.69
N LYS A 268 5.66 26.59 6.02
CA LYS A 268 4.55 26.28 6.91
C LYS A 268 3.26 26.11 6.12
N LEU A 269 2.48 25.10 6.50
CA LEU A 269 1.14 24.84 6.02
C LEU A 269 0.19 24.85 7.21
N SER A 270 -0.74 25.81 7.26
CA SER A 270 -1.84 25.75 8.23
C SER A 270 -2.92 24.81 7.70
N ILE A 271 -3.38 23.91 8.58
CA ILE A 271 -4.52 23.02 8.35
C ILE A 271 -5.48 23.11 9.54
N THR A 272 -6.72 22.68 9.32
CA THR A 272 -7.72 22.57 10.38
C THR A 272 -8.18 21.13 10.49
N GLY A 273 -8.38 20.64 11.72
CA GLY A 273 -8.82 19.27 11.96
C GLY A 273 -9.54 19.08 13.30
N ILE A 274 -10.27 17.97 13.39
CA ILE A 274 -11.04 17.58 14.59
C ILE A 274 -10.22 16.56 15.37
N VAL A 275 -9.91 16.87 16.63
CA VAL A 275 -9.06 16.01 17.46
C VAL A 275 -9.84 14.77 17.92
N LEU A 276 -9.29 13.60 17.61
CA LEU A 276 -9.83 12.31 18.06
C LEU A 276 -9.27 11.92 19.42
N GLY A 277 -8.00 12.20 19.68
CA GLY A 277 -7.32 11.93 20.94
C GLY A 277 -5.81 11.92 20.74
N THR A 278 -5.07 11.52 21.77
CA THR A 278 -3.62 11.29 21.67
C THR A 278 -3.32 9.80 21.79
N ALA A 279 -2.30 9.32 21.10
CA ALA A 279 -1.82 7.95 21.24
C ALA A 279 -1.36 7.69 22.68
N ASP A 280 -1.93 6.67 23.33
CA ASP A 280 -1.65 6.32 24.72
C ASP A 280 -0.91 4.97 24.77
N TYR A 281 -1.63 3.88 24.53
CA TYR A 281 -1.02 2.56 24.42
C TYR A 281 -0.54 2.33 22.99
N VAL A 282 0.75 2.06 22.82
CA VAL A 282 1.38 1.88 21.51
C VAL A 282 2.01 0.48 21.42
N GLY A 283 1.50 -0.34 20.51
CA GLY A 283 2.03 -1.66 20.21
C GLY A 283 3.34 -1.64 19.41
N ILE A 284 3.93 -2.82 19.21
CA ILE A 284 5.14 -2.96 18.39
C ILE A 284 4.85 -2.60 16.94
N GLY A 285 5.82 -1.97 16.28
CA GLY A 285 5.74 -1.65 14.86
C GLY A 285 6.17 -2.82 13.99
N LEU A 286 5.52 -2.98 12.84
CA LEU A 286 5.93 -3.93 11.82
C LEU A 286 6.72 -3.22 10.72
N GLU A 287 7.94 -3.68 10.47
CA GLU A 287 8.84 -3.17 9.45
C GLU A 287 8.34 -3.40 8.00
N HIS A 288 9.14 -2.98 7.02
CA HIS A 288 8.86 -3.20 5.61
C HIS A 288 9.25 -4.63 5.21
N ALA A 289 8.26 -5.45 4.87
CA ALA A 289 8.35 -6.89 4.59
C ALA A 289 8.61 -7.80 5.81
N PRO A 290 7.74 -7.76 6.84
CA PRO A 290 7.83 -8.67 7.97
C PRO A 290 7.65 -10.13 7.54
N SER A 291 8.35 -11.05 8.21
CA SER A 291 8.07 -12.47 8.08
C SER A 291 6.68 -12.80 8.63
N THR A 292 6.09 -13.94 8.23
CA THR A 292 4.84 -14.44 8.87
C THR A 292 4.95 -14.51 10.39
N SER A 293 6.13 -14.84 10.92
CA SER A 293 6.35 -14.90 12.38
C SER A 293 6.23 -13.51 13.02
N ALA A 294 6.74 -12.47 12.36
CA ALA A 294 6.63 -11.11 12.87
C ALA A 294 5.17 -10.65 12.96
N TYR A 295 4.31 -10.97 11.97
CA TYR A 295 2.88 -10.68 12.04
C TYR A 295 2.17 -11.41 13.19
N LEU A 296 2.48 -12.69 13.40
CA LEU A 296 1.90 -13.48 14.50
C LEU A 296 2.34 -12.94 15.87
N MET A 297 3.61 -12.52 16.00
CA MET A 297 4.11 -11.89 17.22
C MET A 297 3.51 -10.50 17.45
N ALA A 298 3.31 -9.71 16.39
CA ALA A 298 2.60 -8.44 16.48
C ALA A 298 1.17 -8.64 16.95
N PHE A 299 0.44 -9.64 16.42
CA PHE A 299 -0.89 -9.96 16.92
C PHE A 299 -0.88 -10.29 18.42
N LEU A 300 0.02 -11.14 18.89
CA LEU A 300 0.12 -11.48 20.32
C LEU A 300 0.40 -10.25 21.19
N GLN A 301 1.33 -9.40 20.77
CA GLN A 301 1.68 -8.20 21.54
C GLN A 301 0.56 -7.16 21.50
N TRP A 302 -0.09 -6.96 20.36
CA TRP A 302 -1.22 -6.04 20.23
C TRP A 302 -2.44 -6.54 21.00
N TYR A 303 -2.67 -7.86 21.02
CA TYR A 303 -3.71 -8.48 21.82
C TYR A 303 -3.44 -8.28 23.32
N TRP A 304 -2.20 -8.42 23.77
CA TRP A 304 -1.82 -8.12 25.15
C TRP A 304 -2.02 -6.64 25.50
N VAL A 305 -1.68 -5.71 24.59
CA VAL A 305 -1.97 -4.28 24.78
C VAL A 305 -3.47 -4.04 24.93
N PHE A 306 -4.27 -4.65 24.05
CA PHE A 306 -5.73 -4.58 24.04
C PHE A 306 -6.35 -5.10 25.36
N THR A 307 -5.92 -6.27 25.83
CA THR A 307 -6.45 -6.87 27.08
C THR A 307 -5.93 -6.20 28.35
N SER A 308 -4.81 -5.49 28.27
CA SER A 308 -4.27 -4.72 29.42
C SER A 308 -4.89 -3.33 29.55
N TYR A 309 -5.47 -2.79 28.48
CA TYR A 309 -6.04 -1.43 28.45
C TYR A 309 -7.28 -1.27 29.34
N LYS A 310 -8.15 -2.30 29.37
CA LYS A 310 -9.44 -2.24 30.07
C LYS A 310 -9.82 -3.63 30.55
N SER A 311 -10.44 -3.71 31.74
CA SER A 311 -11.02 -4.95 32.25
C SER A 311 -12.32 -4.66 33.01
N PRO A 312 -13.46 -5.32 32.67
CA PRO A 312 -13.62 -6.30 31.59
C PRO A 312 -13.72 -5.65 30.19
N LEU A 313 -13.34 -6.39 29.16
CA LEU A 313 -13.60 -6.05 27.76
C LEU A 313 -14.98 -6.57 27.33
N SER A 314 -15.71 -5.78 26.53
CA SER A 314 -16.98 -6.21 25.93
C SER A 314 -16.78 -6.90 24.58
N ASP A 315 -17.80 -7.58 24.07
CA ASP A 315 -17.79 -8.14 22.72
C ASP A 315 -17.58 -7.03 21.66
N ASP A 316 -18.14 -5.84 21.87
CA ASP A 316 -17.91 -4.67 21.00
C ASP A 316 -16.43 -4.24 20.98
N ASP A 317 -15.74 -4.32 22.12
CA ASP A 317 -14.30 -4.04 22.20
C ASP A 317 -13.53 -5.06 21.36
N HIS A 318 -13.85 -6.36 21.49
CA HIS A 318 -13.24 -7.44 20.70
C HIS A 318 -13.52 -7.29 19.20
N GLU A 319 -14.75 -6.94 18.82
CA GLU A 319 -15.12 -6.72 17.42
C GLU A 319 -14.35 -5.53 16.83
N SER A 320 -14.25 -4.42 17.58
CA SER A 320 -13.51 -3.22 17.17
C SER A 320 -12.02 -3.50 17.01
N PHE A 321 -11.42 -4.32 17.89
CA PHE A 321 -10.04 -4.80 17.74
C PHE A 321 -9.88 -5.60 16.44
N CYS A 322 -10.77 -6.56 16.16
CA CYS A 322 -10.72 -7.38 14.95
C CYS A 322 -10.93 -6.57 13.65
N ARG A 323 -11.84 -5.60 13.67
CA ARG A 323 -12.01 -4.64 12.56
C ARG A 323 -10.74 -3.83 12.35
N THR A 324 -10.10 -3.36 13.42
CA THR A 324 -8.85 -2.59 13.33
C THR A 324 -7.72 -3.38 12.68
N LEU A 325 -7.54 -4.67 13.04
CA LEU A 325 -6.50 -5.55 12.48
C LEU A 325 -6.63 -5.77 10.96
N SER A 326 -7.83 -5.61 10.41
CA SER A 326 -8.12 -5.83 8.99
C SER A 326 -8.55 -4.55 8.28
N LEU A 327 -8.44 -3.38 8.93
CA LEU A 327 -8.98 -2.11 8.43
C LEU A 327 -10.45 -2.21 8.00
N ASN A 328 -11.19 -3.04 8.72
CA ASN A 328 -12.59 -3.37 8.53
C ASN A 328 -12.91 -3.98 7.15
N GLN A 329 -11.93 -4.66 6.54
CA GLN A 329 -12.08 -5.27 5.21
C GLN A 329 -12.37 -6.75 5.23
N PHE A 330 -12.09 -7.44 6.34
CA PHE A 330 -12.39 -8.85 6.47
C PHE A 330 -13.90 -9.05 6.69
N ARG A 331 -14.68 -8.91 5.59
CA ARG A 331 -16.15 -9.09 5.54
C ARG A 331 -16.49 -9.97 4.33
N TYR A 332 -17.28 -11.03 4.51
CA TYR A 332 -17.64 -11.95 3.42
C TYR A 332 -19.04 -11.66 2.83
N PRO A 333 -19.27 -11.91 1.52
CA PRO A 333 -20.46 -11.40 0.80
C PRO A 333 -21.80 -12.08 1.11
N SER A 334 -21.88 -13.05 2.02
CA SER A 334 -23.08 -13.88 2.12
C SER A 334 -23.23 -14.60 3.46
N SER A 335 -23.55 -13.87 4.53
CA SER A 335 -24.53 -14.31 5.54
C SER A 335 -24.83 -13.21 6.54
N THR A 336 -26.09 -13.17 6.97
CA THR A 336 -26.60 -12.45 8.14
C THR A 336 -25.73 -12.74 9.38
N SER A 337 -25.21 -11.68 10.01
CA SER A 337 -24.34 -11.67 11.21
C SER A 337 -23.17 -12.66 11.18
N VAL A 338 -22.07 -12.30 10.51
CA VAL A 338 -20.80 -13.05 10.54
C VAL A 338 -20.04 -12.70 11.82
N ASP A 339 -19.65 -13.71 12.60
CA ASP A 339 -18.77 -13.55 13.78
C ASP A 339 -17.33 -13.16 13.35
N VAL A 340 -17.11 -11.85 13.18
CA VAL A 340 -15.80 -11.27 12.85
C VAL A 340 -14.76 -11.63 13.92
N ILE A 341 -15.19 -11.74 15.18
CA ILE A 341 -14.32 -12.07 16.32
C ILE A 341 -13.80 -13.49 16.15
N GLY A 342 -14.71 -14.46 16.02
CA GLY A 342 -14.37 -15.86 15.92
C GLY A 342 -13.47 -16.18 14.74
N ARG A 343 -13.78 -15.64 13.56
CA ARG A 343 -12.95 -15.85 12.37
C ARG A 343 -11.56 -15.23 12.51
N THR A 344 -11.48 -14.01 13.02
CA THR A 344 -10.19 -13.33 13.20
C THR A 344 -9.31 -14.11 14.16
N TYR A 345 -9.83 -14.49 15.33
CA TYR A 345 -9.08 -15.25 16.30
C TYR A 345 -8.76 -16.67 15.83
N GLN A 346 -9.65 -17.34 15.09
CA GLN A 346 -9.33 -18.65 14.49
C GLN A 346 -8.14 -18.56 13.53
N VAL A 347 -8.07 -17.52 12.69
CA VAL A 347 -6.92 -17.32 11.78
C VAL A 347 -5.62 -17.24 12.58
N PHE A 348 -5.52 -16.31 13.54
CA PHE A 348 -4.27 -16.11 14.26
C PHE A 348 -3.91 -17.29 15.17
N THR A 349 -4.88 -17.78 15.96
CA THR A 349 -4.62 -18.87 16.92
C THR A 349 -4.23 -20.17 16.22
N ARG A 350 -4.81 -20.47 15.04
CA ARG A 350 -4.43 -21.64 14.23
C ARG A 350 -2.96 -21.62 13.83
N PHE A 351 -2.50 -20.50 13.26
CA PHE A 351 -1.10 -20.37 12.81
C PHE A 351 -0.11 -20.26 13.98
N LEU A 352 -0.52 -19.63 15.08
CA LEU A 352 0.26 -19.59 16.31
C LEU A 352 0.44 -20.98 16.90
N ALA A 353 -0.63 -21.75 17.09
CA ALA A 353 -0.58 -23.10 17.64
C ALA A 353 0.22 -24.08 16.75
N GLN A 354 0.10 -23.95 15.43
CA GLN A 354 0.88 -24.75 14.49
C GLN A 354 2.39 -24.45 14.58
N ARG A 355 2.75 -23.19 14.83
CA ARG A 355 4.15 -22.74 14.80
C ARG A 355 4.85 -22.78 16.16
N TYR A 356 4.11 -22.55 17.24
CA TYR A 356 4.62 -22.44 18.60
C TYR A 356 3.93 -23.47 19.51
N GLN A 357 4.39 -24.72 19.46
CA GLN A 357 3.77 -25.85 20.18
C GLN A 357 3.71 -25.67 21.71
N ALA A 358 4.61 -24.86 22.28
CA ALA A 358 4.66 -24.58 23.71
C ALA A 358 3.84 -23.34 24.14
N TRP A 359 3.24 -22.61 23.18
CA TRP A 359 2.44 -21.43 23.48
C TRP A 359 1.14 -21.84 24.19
N LYS A 360 0.83 -21.14 25.29
CA LYS A 360 -0.39 -21.31 26.07
C LYS A 360 -1.24 -20.04 25.91
N PRO A 361 -2.36 -20.08 25.19
CA PRO A 361 -3.27 -18.94 25.10
C PRO A 361 -4.01 -18.72 26.43
N ASP A 362 -4.61 -17.54 26.57
CA ASP A 362 -5.57 -17.28 27.65
C ASP A 362 -6.92 -17.97 27.38
N GLU A 363 -7.86 -17.83 28.32
CA GLU A 363 -9.17 -18.48 28.23
C GLU A 363 -9.96 -18.08 26.97
N ILE A 364 -9.82 -16.84 26.48
CA ILE A 364 -10.56 -16.35 25.33
C ILE A 364 -10.00 -16.98 24.06
N LEU A 365 -8.69 -16.86 23.81
CA LEU A 365 -8.06 -17.43 22.64
C LEU A 365 -8.12 -18.96 22.64
N GLN A 366 -8.08 -19.61 23.81
CA GLN A 366 -8.22 -21.06 23.95
C GLN A 366 -9.57 -21.56 23.42
N ARG A 367 -10.66 -20.82 23.65
CA ARG A 367 -12.00 -21.18 23.13
C ARG A 367 -11.99 -21.27 21.61
N TYR A 368 -11.32 -20.35 20.93
CA TYR A 368 -11.27 -20.33 19.45
C TYR A 368 -10.33 -21.38 18.86
N ILE A 369 -9.35 -21.87 19.62
CA ILE A 369 -8.54 -23.05 19.21
C ILE A 369 -9.38 -24.33 19.27
N GLN A 370 -10.23 -24.45 20.29
CA GLN A 370 -11.06 -25.64 20.51
C GLN A 370 -12.35 -25.64 19.70
N ALA A 371 -12.81 -24.47 19.27
CA ALA A 371 -14.00 -24.32 18.43
C ALA A 371 -13.83 -25.00 17.08
N THR A 372 -14.94 -25.51 16.54
CA THR A 372 -14.98 -26.04 15.18
C THR A 372 -14.57 -24.94 14.19
N PRO A 373 -13.58 -25.19 13.30
CA PRO A 373 -13.14 -24.20 12.33
C PRO A 373 -14.29 -23.77 11.40
N GLU A 374 -14.55 -22.47 11.30
CA GLU A 374 -15.52 -21.94 10.32
C GLU A 374 -14.95 -21.84 8.90
N MET A 375 -13.61 -21.91 8.80
CA MET A 375 -12.86 -21.74 7.56
C MET A 375 -11.94 -22.94 7.36
N SER A 376 -11.74 -23.32 6.10
CA SER A 376 -10.67 -24.24 5.72
C SER A 376 -9.29 -23.62 5.99
N ILE A 377 -8.25 -24.46 6.05
CA ILE A 377 -6.87 -24.00 6.23
C ILE A 377 -6.44 -23.06 5.08
N ASP A 378 -6.92 -23.34 3.87
CA ASP A 378 -6.62 -22.52 2.69
C ASP A 378 -7.30 -21.15 2.76
N GLU A 379 -8.54 -21.09 3.24
CA GLU A 379 -9.25 -19.82 3.48
C GLU A 379 -8.60 -19.01 4.59
N MET A 380 -8.17 -19.65 5.69
CA MET A 380 -7.45 -18.97 6.77
C MET A 380 -6.10 -18.42 6.28
N SER A 381 -5.38 -19.20 5.47
CA SER A 381 -4.11 -18.76 4.87
C SER A 381 -4.31 -17.55 3.96
N GLN A 382 -5.35 -17.59 3.11
CA GLN A 382 -5.73 -16.47 2.27
C GLN A 382 -6.19 -15.27 3.10
N ALA A 383 -6.90 -15.50 4.21
CA ALA A 383 -7.37 -14.43 5.08
C ALA A 383 -6.18 -13.70 5.74
N LEU A 384 -5.22 -14.47 6.26
CA LEU A 384 -3.98 -13.95 6.83
C LEU A 384 -3.21 -13.11 5.82
N GLU A 385 -3.01 -13.61 4.58
CA GLU A 385 -2.28 -12.88 3.54
C GLU A 385 -3.03 -11.64 3.04
N ASN A 386 -4.29 -11.79 2.65
CA ASN A 386 -4.97 -10.75 1.89
C ASN A 386 -5.53 -9.62 2.76
N TYR A 387 -6.01 -9.93 3.97
CA TYR A 387 -6.66 -8.93 4.84
C TYR A 387 -5.74 -8.47 5.97
N PHE A 388 -5.18 -9.40 6.73
CA PHE A 388 -4.43 -9.05 7.94
C PHE A 388 -3.01 -8.57 7.63
N LYS A 389 -2.20 -9.35 6.92
CA LYS A 389 -0.83 -8.94 6.58
C LYS A 389 -0.79 -7.65 5.77
N THR A 390 -1.68 -7.51 4.78
CA THR A 390 -1.82 -6.27 4.00
C THR A 390 -2.16 -5.06 4.88
N ALA A 391 -3.07 -5.22 5.84
CA ALA A 391 -3.45 -4.16 6.78
C ALA A 391 -2.33 -3.80 7.78
N MET A 392 -1.73 -4.82 8.40
CA MET A 392 -0.79 -4.66 9.53
C MET A 392 0.60 -4.17 9.09
N LYS A 393 0.99 -4.37 7.83
CA LYS A 393 2.33 -4.02 7.32
C LYS A 393 2.63 -2.52 7.44
N GLY A 394 3.76 -2.14 8.04
CA GLY A 394 4.16 -0.74 8.22
C GLY A 394 3.35 -0.02 9.30
N ARG A 395 2.70 -0.75 10.21
CA ARG A 395 1.76 -0.21 11.19
C ARG A 395 2.04 -0.64 12.63
N LYS A 396 1.40 0.07 13.55
CA LYS A 396 1.28 -0.20 14.98
C LYS A 396 -0.19 -0.23 15.37
N PHE A 397 -0.57 -1.11 16.28
CA PHE A 397 -1.83 -0.99 17.00
C PHE A 397 -1.68 0.11 18.07
N VAL A 398 -2.64 1.03 18.12
CA VAL A 398 -2.65 2.15 19.06
C VAL A 398 -4.02 2.26 19.70
N ILE A 399 -4.05 2.54 21.00
CA ILE A 399 -5.26 2.95 21.72
C ILE A 399 -5.07 4.40 22.12
N THR A 400 -6.06 5.24 21.79
CA THR A 400 -6.03 6.68 22.15
C THR A 400 -6.45 6.91 23.60
N THR A 401 -6.16 8.09 24.13
CA THR A 401 -6.65 8.57 25.44
C THR A 401 -8.18 8.62 25.55
N THR A 402 -8.89 8.65 24.42
CA THR A 402 -10.35 8.57 24.37
C THR A 402 -10.87 7.14 24.14
N GLY A 403 -10.00 6.13 24.21
CA GLY A 403 -10.35 4.72 24.07
C GLY A 403 -10.62 4.23 22.65
N LEU A 404 -10.23 4.99 21.63
CA LEU A 404 -10.38 4.56 20.22
C LEU A 404 -9.23 3.65 19.81
N PHE A 405 -9.56 2.59 19.07
CA PHE A 405 -8.60 1.66 18.49
C PHE A 405 -8.16 2.09 17.10
N CYS A 406 -6.86 2.09 16.89
CA CYS A 406 -6.23 2.62 15.70
C CYS A 406 -5.20 1.65 15.14
N LEU A 407 -5.11 1.61 13.81
CA LEU A 407 -3.98 1.04 13.11
C LEU A 407 -3.19 2.20 12.50
N ALA A 408 -2.11 2.58 13.16
CA ALA A 408 -1.37 3.81 12.94
C ALA A 408 -0.04 3.55 12.22
N SER A 409 0.54 4.58 11.58
CA SER A 409 1.90 4.53 11.04
C SER A 409 2.90 3.97 12.07
N ASP A 410 3.86 3.13 11.64
CA ASP A 410 4.93 2.63 12.51
C ASP A 410 5.82 3.73 13.14
N ASN A 411 5.81 4.95 12.60
CA ASN A 411 6.47 6.13 13.19
C ASN A 411 5.75 6.73 14.41
N THR A 412 4.55 6.23 14.73
CA THR A 412 3.71 6.73 15.83
C THR A 412 4.33 6.40 17.19
N ASN A 413 4.34 7.40 18.06
CA ASN A 413 4.77 7.34 19.45
C ASN A 413 3.63 7.75 20.38
N ALA A 414 3.77 7.44 21.67
CA ALA A 414 2.88 7.96 22.70
C ALA A 414 2.89 9.50 22.67
N ASN A 415 1.74 10.10 22.98
CA ASN A 415 1.44 11.53 22.91
C ASN A 415 1.31 12.13 21.49
N ASP A 416 1.48 11.35 20.43
CA ASP A 416 1.14 11.84 19.08
C ASP A 416 -0.37 12.09 18.98
N ILE A 417 -0.76 13.20 18.34
CA ILE A 417 -2.15 13.62 18.18
C ILE A 417 -2.75 12.91 16.98
N ILE A 418 -3.91 12.30 17.16
CA ILE A 418 -4.71 11.70 16.09
C ILE A 418 -5.89 12.63 15.80
N CYS A 419 -6.04 13.06 14.55
CA CYS A 419 -7.12 13.96 14.14
C CYS A 419 -7.65 13.66 12.74
N VAL A 420 -8.88 14.10 12.48
CA VAL A 420 -9.45 14.15 11.14
C VAL A 420 -9.23 15.55 10.59
N ALA A 421 -8.24 15.70 9.70
CA ALA A 421 -8.02 16.95 8.99
C ALA A 421 -9.10 17.17 7.92
N LEU A 422 -9.58 18.40 7.79
CA LEU A 422 -10.57 18.77 6.78
C LEU A 422 -9.97 18.64 5.38
N GLY A 423 -10.64 17.93 4.48
CA GLY A 423 -10.12 17.58 3.16
C GLY A 423 -9.26 16.31 3.12
N CYS A 424 -9.07 15.59 4.23
CA CYS A 424 -8.46 14.25 4.20
C CYS A 424 -9.54 13.15 4.13
N SER A 425 -9.29 12.13 3.31
CA SER A 425 -10.08 10.91 3.23
C SER A 425 -9.88 9.99 4.45
N ILE A 426 -8.77 10.17 5.18
CA ILE A 426 -8.37 9.35 6.34
C ILE A 426 -7.83 10.22 7.47
N PRO A 427 -7.95 9.76 8.74
CA PRO A 427 -7.30 10.44 9.87
C PRO A 427 -5.77 10.50 9.72
N ILE A 428 -5.19 11.58 10.23
CA ILE A 428 -3.75 11.85 10.23
C ILE A 428 -3.20 11.88 11.65
N ILE A 429 -1.88 11.74 11.75
CA ILE A 429 -1.13 11.74 13.00
C ILE A 429 -0.15 12.91 12.98
N LEU A 430 -0.21 13.74 14.02
CA LEU A 430 0.61 14.93 14.19
C LEU A 430 1.45 14.81 15.46
N ARG A 431 2.72 15.23 15.38
CA ARG A 431 3.61 15.36 16.53
C ARG A 431 3.87 16.82 16.82
N GLN A 432 3.66 17.21 18.08
CA GLN A 432 3.90 18.58 18.52
C GLN A 432 5.40 18.87 18.64
N PHE A 433 5.80 20.05 18.18
CA PHE A 433 7.15 20.61 18.28
C PHE A 433 7.05 22.11 18.64
N GLY A 434 7.00 22.41 19.93
CA GLY A 434 6.65 23.75 20.41
C GLY A 434 5.21 24.11 20.05
N GLU A 435 5.01 25.25 19.39
CA GLU A 435 3.71 25.71 18.87
C GLU A 435 3.37 25.14 17.48
N GLU A 436 4.29 24.36 16.89
CA GLU A 436 4.20 23.84 15.53
C GLU A 436 4.06 22.32 15.54
N PHE A 437 3.73 21.73 14.39
CA PHE A 437 3.46 20.31 14.27
C PHE A 437 4.20 19.69 13.09
N LYS A 438 4.56 18.41 13.23
CA LYS A 438 5.06 17.59 12.12
C LYS A 438 4.06 16.49 11.82
N ILE A 439 3.86 16.19 10.54
CA ILE A 439 3.11 14.98 10.18
C ILE A 439 3.96 13.74 10.45
N VAL A 440 3.34 12.76 11.11
CA VAL A 440 3.96 11.46 11.45
C VAL A 440 3.49 10.38 10.47
N GLY A 441 2.23 10.50 10.04
CA GLY A 441 1.64 9.68 9.00
C GLY A 441 0.14 9.63 9.09
N ASP A 442 -0.45 8.58 8.52
CA ASP A 442 -1.88 8.34 8.56
C ASP A 442 -2.25 7.17 9.50
N CYS A 443 -3.53 7.05 9.82
CA CYS A 443 -4.06 5.92 10.57
C CYS A 443 -5.49 5.58 10.17
N PHE A 444 -5.85 4.33 10.41
CA PHE A 444 -7.24 3.92 10.52
C PHE A 444 -7.70 4.05 11.95
N VAL A 445 -8.92 4.54 12.15
CA VAL A 445 -9.57 4.65 13.45
C VAL A 445 -10.95 4.01 13.34
N ASP A 446 -11.21 2.95 14.13
CA ASP A 446 -12.49 2.25 14.06
C ASP A 446 -13.65 3.21 14.38
N GLY A 447 -14.67 3.20 13.52
CA GLY A 447 -15.83 4.10 13.64
C GLY A 447 -15.64 5.53 13.13
N TYR A 448 -14.42 5.98 12.77
CA TYR A 448 -14.15 7.37 12.36
C TYR A 448 -13.77 7.55 10.89
N MET A 449 -13.78 6.48 10.10
CA MET A 449 -13.40 6.51 8.67
C MET A 449 -14.47 7.09 7.73
N TYR A 450 -15.66 7.42 8.25
CA TYR A 450 -16.83 7.85 7.47
C TYR A 450 -17.55 9.06 8.07
N GLY A 451 -16.80 10.01 8.62
CA GLY A 451 -17.32 11.33 8.95
C GLY A 451 -18.00 11.50 10.30
N ARG A 452 -17.91 10.49 11.19
CA ARG A 452 -18.37 10.59 12.58
C ARG A 452 -17.75 11.77 13.33
N ALA A 453 -16.48 12.09 13.06
CA ALA A 453 -15.80 13.23 13.69
C ALA A 453 -16.55 14.55 13.45
N LEU A 454 -17.06 14.77 12.23
CA LEU A 454 -17.81 15.97 11.85
C LEU A 454 -19.17 16.01 12.54
N ASP A 455 -19.82 14.86 12.67
CA ASP A 455 -21.11 14.78 13.35
C ASP A 455 -20.94 15.10 14.86
N GLU A 456 -19.86 14.63 15.48
CA GLU A 456 -19.50 14.94 16.87
C GLU A 456 -19.01 16.38 17.07
N GLU A 457 -18.36 16.98 16.09
CA GLU A 457 -18.03 18.41 16.11
C GLU A 457 -19.30 19.27 16.09
N ARG A 458 -20.28 18.94 15.24
CA ARG A 458 -21.55 19.67 15.13
C ARG A 458 -22.36 19.65 16.42
N THR A 459 -22.28 18.56 17.18
CA THR A 459 -22.94 18.45 18.50
C THR A 459 -22.11 19.04 19.64
N GLY A 460 -20.90 19.54 19.37
CA GLY A 460 -19.98 20.09 20.37
C GLY A 460 -19.26 19.02 21.20
N ALA A 461 -19.36 17.74 20.84
CA ALA A 461 -18.69 16.64 21.53
C ALA A 461 -17.18 16.58 21.21
N ARG A 462 -16.74 17.19 20.10
CA ARG A 462 -15.33 17.32 19.73
C ARG A 462 -14.99 18.73 19.26
N GLU A 463 -13.75 19.13 19.51
CA GLU A 463 -13.25 20.45 19.17
C GLU A 463 -12.47 20.43 17.84
N ARG A 464 -12.70 21.47 17.04
CA ARG A 464 -11.91 21.81 15.86
C ARG A 464 -10.70 22.64 16.26
N LYS A 465 -9.52 22.29 15.76
CA LYS A 465 -8.26 23.02 16.01
C LYS A 465 -7.52 23.33 14.72
N GLU A 466 -6.80 24.44 14.74
CA GLU A 466 -5.83 24.81 13.71
C GLU A 466 -4.45 24.24 14.07
N PHE A 467 -3.74 23.71 13.08
CA PHE A 467 -2.40 23.16 13.22
C PHE A 467 -1.48 23.79 12.17
N ILE A 468 -0.32 24.27 12.62
CA ILE A 468 0.71 24.81 11.73
C ILE A 468 1.76 23.72 11.51
N LEU A 469 1.77 23.14 10.31
CA LEU A 469 2.71 22.10 9.92
C LEU A 469 4.03 22.70 9.44
N ILE A 470 5.16 22.12 9.85
CA ILE A 470 6.53 22.55 9.48
C ILE A 470 7.35 21.52 8.75
#